data_AF-A0A2V5TBJ2-F1
#
_entry.id   AF-A0A2V5TBJ2-F1
#
_cell.length_a   1.000
_cell.length_b   1.000
_cell.length_c   1.000
_cell.angle_alpha   90.00
_cell.angle_beta   90.00
_cell.angle_gamma   90.00
#
_symmetry.space_group_name_H-M   'P 1'
#
loop_
_entity.id
_entity.type
_entity.pdbx_description
1 polymer ?
#
loop_
_entity_poly.entity_id
_entity_poly.type
_entity_poly.pdbx_seq_one_letter_code
_entity_poly.pdbx_strand_id
1 'polypeptide(L)'
;MSNGAKLIPQKRGLQLDRVVLLGRTFDEYCRYFLLEPEELAGKTVLDVAGGVSSFCAEANTRGIRVTSFDPIYSLTPEEIVERCEPDLDSVYHAIGQVPTYRWDYYKSPEHMRKLRKRASTIFLSDYKAHPQHYISGELPRLPFENSSFDLTLVSYFLFAYQDYLSYEFHHASILEIMRVTRGEARVYPTVTFEAQPSKYLPLLRSDPALQNFDFAEIKTDFE
;
A
#
# COMPACT_ATOMS: atom_id res chain seq x y z
N MET A 1 21.83 -29.47 33.31
CA MET A 1 21.97 -28.53 32.17
C MET A 1 20.65 -28.53 31.42
N SER A 2 19.82 -27.52 31.64
CA SER A 2 18.49 -27.41 31.01
C SER A 2 18.67 -26.87 29.60
N ASN A 3 18.40 -27.69 28.59
CA ASN A 3 18.29 -27.25 27.20
C ASN A 3 17.04 -26.37 27.07
N GLY A 4 17.21 -25.07 27.28
CA GLY A 4 16.23 -24.06 26.92
C GLY A 4 16.18 -23.97 25.40
N ALA A 5 15.40 -24.83 24.75
CA ALA A 5 14.98 -24.62 23.39
C ALA A 5 14.28 -23.25 23.35
N LYS A 6 14.92 -22.26 22.72
CA LYS A 6 14.27 -21.00 22.38
C LYS A 6 13.07 -21.38 21.51
N LEU A 7 11.87 -21.33 22.08
CA LEU A 7 10.62 -21.35 21.33
C LEU A 7 10.72 -20.18 20.36
N ILE A 8 10.96 -20.48 19.09
CA ILE A 8 10.79 -19.49 18.03
C ILE A 8 9.31 -19.11 18.09
N PRO A 9 8.97 -17.83 18.33
CA PRO A 9 7.57 -17.44 18.37
C PRO A 9 6.93 -17.82 17.04
N GLN A 10 5.89 -18.66 17.11
CA GLN A 10 5.14 -19.03 15.92
C GLN A 10 4.47 -17.78 15.38
N LYS A 11 4.86 -17.37 14.18
CA LYS A 11 4.26 -16.21 13.50
C LYS A 11 2.76 -16.46 13.30
N ARG A 12 1.95 -15.43 13.57
CA ARG A 12 0.49 -15.45 13.51
C ARG A 12 -0.02 -14.69 12.29
N GLY A 13 0.79 -13.82 11.72
CA GLY A 13 0.46 -13.03 10.56
C GLY A 13 0.51 -13.81 9.26
N LEU A 14 0.01 -13.17 8.19
CA LEU A 14 0.21 -13.63 6.83
C LEU A 14 1.72 -13.67 6.54
N GLN A 15 2.19 -14.82 6.06
CA GLN A 15 3.59 -15.02 5.70
C GLN A 15 3.77 -14.89 4.20
N LEU A 16 4.52 -13.89 3.78
CA LEU A 16 4.82 -13.61 2.38
C LEU A 16 6.34 -13.55 2.23
N ASP A 17 6.90 -14.28 1.28
CA ASP A 17 8.35 -14.28 1.00
C ASP A 17 8.80 -13.07 0.16
N ARG A 18 7.86 -12.37 -0.45
CA ARG A 18 8.05 -11.17 -1.27
C ARG A 18 6.83 -10.24 -1.19
N VAL A 19 6.96 -9.05 -1.77
CA VAL A 19 5.81 -8.18 -2.03
C VAL A 19 4.93 -8.82 -3.09
N VAL A 20 3.64 -8.99 -2.76
CA VAL A 20 2.65 -9.63 -3.62
C VAL A 20 1.79 -8.62 -4.39
N LEU A 21 1.37 -8.97 -5.60
CA LEU A 21 0.57 -8.10 -6.47
C LEU A 21 -0.93 -8.23 -6.20
N LEU A 22 -1.39 -7.65 -5.09
CA LEU A 22 -2.79 -7.58 -4.70
C LEU A 22 -3.31 -6.15 -4.60
N GLY A 23 -4.09 -5.73 -5.61
CA GLY A 23 -4.69 -4.41 -5.67
C GLY A 23 -5.83 -4.19 -4.68
N ARG A 24 -6.08 -2.92 -4.33
CA ARG A 24 -7.31 -2.48 -3.64
C ARG A 24 -8.20 -1.68 -4.59
N THR A 25 -9.49 -1.69 -4.31
CA THR A 25 -10.49 -0.89 -5.03
C THR A 25 -10.51 0.55 -4.52
N PHE A 26 -11.14 1.45 -5.29
CA PHE A 26 -11.36 2.83 -4.88
C PHE A 26 -12.08 2.94 -3.52
N ASP A 27 -13.14 2.15 -3.34
CA ASP A 27 -13.95 2.15 -2.11
C ASP A 27 -13.11 1.72 -0.89
N GLU A 28 -12.20 0.76 -1.07
CA GLU A 28 -11.26 0.36 -0.01
C GLU A 28 -10.31 1.51 0.33
N TYR A 29 -9.69 2.16 -0.67
CA TYR A 29 -8.84 3.34 -0.48
C TYR A 29 -9.59 4.44 0.29
N CYS A 30 -10.81 4.79 -0.12
CA CYS A 30 -11.63 5.78 0.57
C CYS A 30 -11.84 5.43 2.04
N ARG A 31 -12.08 4.15 2.35
CA ARG A 31 -12.35 3.71 3.71
C ARG A 31 -11.13 3.80 4.63
N TYR A 32 -10.02 3.17 4.27
CA TYR A 32 -8.88 3.09 5.19
C TYR A 32 -7.96 4.31 5.14
N PHE A 33 -8.05 5.13 4.10
CA PHE A 33 -7.42 6.44 4.11
C PHE A 33 -8.34 7.55 4.59
N LEU A 34 -9.64 7.34 4.79
CA LEU A 34 -10.63 8.38 5.11
C LEU A 34 -10.66 9.48 4.03
N LEU A 35 -10.75 9.07 2.77
CA LEU A 35 -10.84 10.00 1.64
C LEU A 35 -12.31 10.36 1.40
N GLU A 36 -12.56 11.65 1.27
CA GLU A 36 -13.82 12.19 0.77
C GLU A 36 -13.63 12.55 -0.72
N PRO A 37 -14.15 11.76 -1.68
CA PRO A 37 -13.91 11.95 -3.11
C PRO A 37 -14.23 13.36 -3.62
N GLU A 38 -15.27 13.98 -3.07
CA GLU A 38 -15.72 15.32 -3.42
C GLU A 38 -14.66 16.38 -3.07
N GLU A 39 -13.90 16.17 -1.99
CA GLU A 39 -12.81 17.06 -1.56
C GLU A 39 -11.52 16.84 -2.36
N LEU A 40 -11.43 15.73 -3.10
CA LEU A 40 -10.27 15.39 -3.94
C LEU A 40 -10.45 15.83 -5.39
N ALA A 41 -11.65 16.22 -5.82
CA ALA A 41 -11.91 16.68 -7.17
C ALA A 41 -10.98 17.85 -7.54
N GLY A 42 -10.25 17.70 -8.66
CA GLY A 42 -9.27 18.68 -9.14
C GLY A 42 -7.89 18.64 -8.48
N LYS A 43 -7.72 17.94 -7.35
CA LYS A 43 -6.40 17.76 -6.70
C LYS A 43 -5.50 16.80 -7.48
N THR A 44 -4.18 16.94 -7.29
CA THR A 44 -3.20 15.95 -7.75
C THR A 44 -2.87 14.97 -6.62
N VAL A 45 -2.95 13.68 -6.91
CA VAL A 45 -2.68 12.60 -5.94
C VAL A 45 -1.62 11.67 -6.48
N LEU A 46 -0.66 11.31 -5.64
CA LEU A 46 0.31 10.26 -5.92
C LEU A 46 -0.06 8.99 -5.17
N ASP A 47 -0.23 7.87 -5.88
CA ASP A 47 -0.43 6.53 -5.31
C ASP A 47 0.88 5.74 -5.41
N VAL A 48 1.61 5.65 -4.29
CA VAL A 48 2.93 5.00 -4.22
C VAL A 48 2.76 3.54 -3.82
N ALA A 49 3.48 2.66 -4.53
CA ALA A 49 3.31 1.21 -4.46
C ALA A 49 1.85 0.81 -4.77
N GLY A 50 1.25 1.46 -5.77
CA GLY A 50 -0.16 1.25 -6.13
C GLY A 50 -0.44 -0.17 -6.66
N GLY A 51 0.59 -0.88 -7.14
CA GLY A 51 0.48 -2.23 -7.67
C GLY A 51 -0.64 -2.36 -8.71
N VAL A 52 -1.49 -3.37 -8.54
CA VAL A 52 -2.64 -3.64 -9.43
C VAL A 52 -3.96 -3.10 -8.87
N SER A 53 -3.91 -2.02 -8.08
CA SER A 53 -5.09 -1.38 -7.50
C SER A 53 -5.89 -0.62 -8.57
N SER A 54 -7.22 -0.62 -8.44
CA SER A 54 -8.08 0.15 -9.35
C SER A 54 -8.26 1.60 -8.93
N PHE A 55 -7.69 2.02 -7.79
CA PHE A 55 -7.82 3.39 -7.27
C PHE A 55 -7.44 4.45 -8.31
N CYS A 56 -6.26 4.34 -8.92
CA CYS A 56 -5.80 5.30 -9.94
C CYS A 56 -6.79 5.44 -11.10
N ALA A 57 -7.19 4.31 -11.69
CA ALA A 57 -8.17 4.27 -12.78
C ALA A 57 -9.50 4.92 -12.38
N GLU A 58 -10.10 4.44 -11.28
CA GLU A 58 -11.41 4.87 -10.83
C GLU A 58 -11.42 6.34 -10.36
N ALA A 59 -10.37 6.80 -9.70
CA ALA A 59 -10.25 8.19 -9.25
C ALA A 59 -10.10 9.16 -10.43
N ASN A 60 -9.30 8.81 -11.45
CA ASN A 60 -9.18 9.62 -12.66
C ASN A 60 -10.51 9.77 -13.40
N THR A 61 -11.33 8.72 -13.48
CA THR A 61 -12.69 8.84 -14.06
C THR A 61 -13.62 9.79 -13.29
N ARG A 62 -13.28 10.10 -12.03
CA ARG A 62 -14.04 11.00 -11.14
C ARG A 62 -13.43 12.41 -11.06
N GLY A 63 -12.43 12.72 -11.90
CA GLY A 63 -11.80 14.05 -11.94
C GLY A 63 -10.75 14.29 -10.84
N ILE A 64 -10.32 13.24 -10.14
CA ILE A 64 -9.17 13.27 -9.23
C ILE A 64 -7.94 12.89 -10.05
N ARG A 65 -6.95 13.79 -10.16
CA ARG A 65 -5.77 13.55 -11.01
C ARG A 65 -4.78 12.65 -10.29
N VAL A 66 -4.90 11.33 -10.48
CA VAL A 66 -4.04 10.35 -9.83
C VAL A 66 -2.91 9.91 -10.76
N THR A 67 -1.70 9.90 -10.24
CA THR A 67 -0.55 9.20 -10.82
C THR A 67 -0.20 8.04 -9.91
N SER A 68 -0.15 6.83 -10.44
CA SER A 68 0.33 5.66 -9.71
C SER A 68 1.81 5.43 -9.97
N PHE A 69 2.55 5.03 -8.95
CA PHE A 69 3.99 4.77 -9.00
C PHE A 69 4.32 3.41 -8.40
N ASP A 70 4.90 2.52 -9.20
CA ASP A 70 5.23 1.15 -8.79
C ASP A 70 6.28 0.53 -9.74
N PRO A 71 7.23 -0.31 -9.25
CA PRO A 71 8.19 -1.00 -10.12
C PRO A 71 7.54 -1.86 -11.20
N ILE A 72 6.34 -2.41 -10.96
CA ILE A 72 5.68 -3.28 -11.94
C ILE A 72 5.26 -2.55 -13.20
N TYR A 73 5.18 -1.21 -13.21
CA TYR A 73 4.76 -0.45 -14.37
C TYR A 73 5.82 -0.37 -15.48
N SER A 74 6.99 -1.01 -15.28
CA SER A 74 7.95 -1.33 -16.34
C SER A 74 7.58 -2.57 -17.16
N LEU A 75 6.64 -3.38 -16.66
CA LEU A 75 6.24 -4.64 -17.27
C LEU A 75 5.06 -4.45 -18.23
N THR A 76 4.94 -5.38 -19.18
CA THR A 76 3.75 -5.46 -20.02
C THR A 76 2.52 -5.91 -19.21
N PRO A 77 1.30 -5.56 -19.64
CA PRO A 77 0.08 -6.03 -18.98
C PRO A 77 0.01 -7.56 -18.85
N GLU A 78 0.49 -8.28 -19.86
CA GLU A 78 0.52 -9.74 -19.88
C GLU A 78 1.46 -10.30 -18.81
N GLU A 79 2.67 -9.74 -18.65
CA GLU A 79 3.59 -10.11 -17.57
C GLU A 79 3.02 -9.80 -16.18
N ILE A 80 2.26 -8.71 -16.03
CA ILE A 80 1.60 -8.38 -14.75
C ILE A 80 0.52 -9.43 -14.42
N VAL A 81 -0.28 -9.85 -15.40
CA VAL A 81 -1.31 -10.90 -15.22
C VAL A 81 -0.67 -12.21 -14.76
N GLU A 82 0.41 -12.64 -15.43
CA GLU A 82 1.12 -13.89 -15.11
C GLU A 82 1.64 -13.93 -13.66
N ARG A 83 1.92 -12.77 -13.07
CA ARG A 83 2.36 -12.65 -11.66
C ARG A 83 1.20 -12.48 -10.68
N CYS A 84 0.18 -11.70 -11.06
CA CYS A 84 -0.93 -11.33 -10.19
C CYS A 84 -1.82 -12.54 -9.82
N GLU A 85 -2.09 -13.45 -10.76
CA GLU A 85 -2.96 -14.60 -10.49
C GLU A 85 -2.37 -15.57 -9.46
N PRO A 86 -1.11 -16.03 -9.57
CA PRO A 86 -0.49 -16.88 -8.55
C PRO A 86 -0.39 -16.21 -7.18
N ASP A 87 -0.07 -14.91 -7.14
CA ASP A 87 0.01 -14.16 -5.88
C ASP A 87 -1.37 -14.10 -5.19
N LEU A 88 -2.43 -13.80 -5.94
CA LEU A 88 -3.79 -13.81 -5.41
C LEU A 88 -4.20 -15.19 -4.91
N ASP A 89 -3.90 -16.24 -5.67
CA ASP A 89 -4.25 -17.60 -5.29
C ASP A 89 -3.50 -18.03 -4.03
N SER A 90 -2.19 -17.75 -3.93
CA SER A 90 -1.40 -18.03 -2.73
C SER A 90 -2.00 -17.35 -1.48
N VAL A 91 -2.28 -16.05 -1.56
CA VAL A 91 -2.90 -15.30 -0.46
C VAL A 91 -4.28 -15.85 -0.12
N TYR A 92 -5.11 -16.14 -1.12
CA TYR A 92 -6.45 -16.66 -0.90
C TYR A 92 -6.47 -17.98 -0.12
N HIS A 93 -5.54 -18.90 -0.40
CA HIS A 93 -5.47 -20.19 0.30
C HIS A 93 -4.94 -20.05 1.74
N ALA A 94 -4.12 -19.04 2.01
CA ALA A 94 -3.55 -18.82 3.34
C ALA A 94 -4.45 -17.95 4.24
N ILE A 95 -5.05 -16.89 3.70
CA ILE A 95 -5.62 -15.78 4.47
C ILE A 95 -6.75 -16.20 5.42
N GLY A 96 -7.55 -17.19 5.05
CA GLY A 96 -8.64 -17.71 5.88
C GLY A 96 -8.18 -18.32 7.21
N GLN A 97 -6.90 -18.69 7.30
CA GLN A 97 -6.29 -19.29 8.49
C GLN A 97 -5.47 -18.29 9.32
N VAL A 98 -5.32 -17.05 8.84
CA VAL A 98 -4.49 -16.02 9.48
C VAL A 98 -5.25 -15.40 10.67
N PRO A 99 -4.86 -15.65 11.93
CA PRO A 99 -5.63 -15.18 13.08
C PRO A 99 -5.57 -13.67 13.32
N THR A 100 -4.63 -12.96 12.68
CA THR A 100 -4.49 -11.50 12.76
C THR A 100 -5.37 -10.77 11.76
N TYR A 101 -5.96 -11.47 10.79
CA TYR A 101 -6.77 -10.85 9.74
C TYR A 101 -8.18 -10.56 10.24
N ARG A 102 -8.65 -9.32 10.03
CA ARG A 102 -9.97 -8.87 10.47
C ARG A 102 -10.99 -8.95 9.34
N TRP A 103 -12.01 -9.78 9.54
CA TRP A 103 -13.07 -10.03 8.56
C TRP A 103 -14.24 -9.05 8.62
N ASP A 104 -14.16 -8.00 9.44
CA ASP A 104 -15.23 -7.00 9.62
C ASP A 104 -15.68 -6.39 8.28
N TYR A 105 -14.75 -6.08 7.38
CA TYR A 105 -15.07 -5.51 6.07
C TYR A 105 -15.36 -6.60 5.01
N TYR A 106 -14.41 -7.49 4.77
CA TYR A 106 -14.49 -8.47 3.68
C TYR A 106 -15.49 -9.58 3.93
N LYS A 107 -15.80 -9.90 5.18
CA LYS A 107 -16.69 -11.00 5.61
C LYS A 107 -16.19 -12.41 5.31
N SER A 108 -15.54 -12.66 4.16
CA SER A 108 -14.96 -13.96 3.81
C SER A 108 -13.79 -13.86 2.80
N PRO A 109 -12.91 -14.88 2.74
CA PRO A 109 -11.84 -14.95 1.73
C PRO A 109 -12.35 -14.85 0.30
N GLU A 110 -13.52 -15.41 0.00
CA GLU A 110 -14.14 -15.39 -1.34
C GLU A 110 -14.50 -13.98 -1.76
N HIS A 111 -15.09 -13.20 -0.84
CA HIS A 111 -15.42 -11.82 -1.12
C HIS A 111 -14.15 -10.96 -1.28
N MET A 112 -13.12 -11.17 -0.44
CA MET A 112 -11.81 -10.55 -0.66
C MET A 112 -11.28 -10.88 -2.05
N ARG A 113 -11.25 -12.16 -2.45
CA ARG A 113 -10.77 -12.57 -3.79
C ARG A 113 -11.56 -11.90 -4.91
N LYS A 114 -12.89 -11.75 -4.76
CA LYS A 114 -13.72 -11.03 -5.73
C LYS A 114 -13.31 -9.56 -5.88
N LEU A 115 -13.04 -8.87 -4.77
CA LEU A 115 -12.56 -7.48 -4.80
C LEU A 115 -11.18 -7.36 -5.44
N ARG A 116 -10.25 -8.27 -5.15
CA ARG A 116 -8.91 -8.31 -5.78
C ARG A 116 -9.00 -8.49 -7.29
N LYS A 117 -9.83 -9.44 -7.76
CA LYS A 117 -10.07 -9.64 -9.19
C LYS A 117 -10.71 -8.43 -9.85
N ARG A 118 -11.67 -7.77 -9.18
CA ARG A 118 -12.28 -6.53 -9.69
C ARG A 118 -11.24 -5.43 -9.82
N ALA A 119 -10.42 -5.21 -8.79
CA ALA A 119 -9.38 -4.20 -8.79
C ALA A 119 -8.37 -4.42 -9.93
N SER A 120 -7.81 -5.63 -10.04
CA SER A 120 -6.82 -5.93 -11.08
C SER A 120 -7.41 -5.84 -12.49
N THR A 121 -8.67 -6.25 -12.69
CA THR A 121 -9.34 -6.13 -14.00
C THR A 121 -9.49 -4.67 -14.44
N ILE A 122 -9.96 -3.80 -13.54
CA ILE A 122 -10.13 -2.37 -13.83
C ILE A 122 -8.76 -1.71 -14.05
N PHE A 123 -7.78 -2.01 -13.19
CA PHE A 123 -6.40 -1.57 -13.35
C PHE A 123 -5.84 -1.96 -14.73
N LEU A 124 -5.92 -3.22 -15.13
CA LEU A 124 -5.34 -3.68 -16.41
C LEU A 124 -5.99 -3.00 -17.63
N SER A 125 -7.29 -2.74 -17.57
CA SER A 125 -7.98 -2.00 -18.62
C SER A 125 -7.47 -0.57 -18.73
N ASP A 126 -7.31 0.13 -17.60
CA ASP A 126 -6.84 1.51 -17.56
C ASP A 126 -5.33 1.61 -17.88
N TYR A 127 -4.52 0.68 -17.39
CA TYR A 127 -3.09 0.60 -17.69
C TYR A 127 -2.82 0.43 -19.19
N LYS A 128 -3.66 -0.37 -19.89
CA LYS A 128 -3.62 -0.51 -21.34
C LYS A 128 -4.05 0.76 -22.08
N ALA A 129 -5.11 1.42 -21.61
CA ALA A 129 -5.70 2.58 -22.31
C ALA A 129 -4.96 3.89 -22.01
N HIS A 130 -4.39 4.01 -20.81
CA HIS A 130 -3.86 5.23 -20.23
C HIS A 130 -2.53 4.99 -19.49
N PRO A 131 -1.50 4.46 -20.17
CA PRO A 131 -0.22 4.14 -19.55
C PRO A 131 0.45 5.35 -18.89
N GLN A 132 0.16 6.58 -19.32
CA GLN A 132 0.67 7.81 -18.71
C GLN A 132 0.21 8.04 -17.26
N HIS A 133 -0.84 7.36 -16.80
CA HIS A 133 -1.26 7.42 -15.39
C HIS A 133 -0.32 6.61 -14.47
N TYR A 134 0.59 5.81 -15.03
CA TYR A 134 1.37 4.81 -14.31
C TYR A 134 2.86 5.00 -14.61
N ILE A 135 3.63 5.33 -13.56
CA ILE A 135 5.05 5.66 -13.67
C ILE A 135 5.87 4.58 -12.98
N SER A 136 6.76 3.95 -13.72
CA SER A 136 7.66 2.94 -13.15
C SER A 136 8.74 3.58 -12.29
N GLY A 137 9.00 2.98 -11.14
CA GLY A 137 10.15 3.29 -10.29
C GLY A 137 10.01 2.67 -8.91
N GLU A 138 11.00 2.89 -8.05
CA GLU A 138 11.06 2.33 -6.71
C GLU A 138 11.37 3.40 -5.66
N LEU A 139 10.78 3.28 -4.48
CA LEU A 139 11.22 4.03 -3.33
C LEU A 139 12.68 3.64 -2.97
N PRO A 140 13.49 4.56 -2.42
CA PRO A 140 13.14 5.91 -2.00
C PRO A 140 13.45 6.99 -3.06
N ARG A 141 13.23 6.70 -4.36
CA ARG A 141 13.47 7.68 -5.44
C ARG A 141 12.19 7.94 -6.22
N LEU A 142 11.68 9.17 -6.15
CA LEU A 142 10.51 9.60 -6.89
C LEU A 142 10.93 10.57 -8.01
N PRO A 143 10.61 10.28 -9.29
CA PRO A 143 11.03 11.10 -10.44
C PRO A 143 10.15 12.35 -10.60
N PHE A 144 9.78 12.99 -9.49
CA PHE A 144 8.88 14.14 -9.45
C PHE A 144 9.56 15.33 -8.76
N GLU A 145 9.16 16.54 -9.18
CA GLU A 145 9.61 17.78 -8.57
C GLU A 145 9.06 17.96 -7.15
N ASN A 146 9.68 18.85 -6.39
CA ASN A 146 9.24 19.17 -5.03
C ASN A 146 7.78 19.67 -5.02
N SER A 147 7.00 19.19 -4.06
CA SER A 147 5.60 19.59 -3.86
C SER A 147 4.74 19.52 -5.13
N SER A 148 4.88 18.45 -5.93
CA SER A 148 4.09 18.22 -7.14
C SER A 148 2.66 17.72 -6.85
N PHE A 149 2.45 17.08 -5.70
CA PHE A 149 1.18 16.43 -5.34
C PHE A 149 0.53 17.06 -4.11
N ASP A 150 -0.78 17.22 -4.14
CA ASP A 150 -1.54 17.73 -2.98
C ASP A 150 -1.64 16.66 -1.87
N LEU A 151 -1.72 15.39 -2.26
CA LEU A 151 -1.84 14.23 -1.37
C LEU A 151 -1.00 13.05 -1.92
N THR A 152 -0.29 12.35 -1.04
CA THR A 152 0.38 11.09 -1.39
C THR A 152 -0.15 9.94 -0.54
N LEU A 153 -0.42 8.79 -1.16
CA LEU A 153 -0.96 7.60 -0.53
C LEU A 153 0.01 6.44 -0.68
N VAL A 154 0.17 5.63 0.38
CA VAL A 154 0.97 4.39 0.34
C VAL A 154 0.16 3.28 0.98
N SER A 155 -0.27 2.30 0.18
CA SER A 155 -1.16 1.22 0.60
C SER A 155 -0.42 -0.11 0.78
N TYR A 156 -0.52 -0.72 1.97
CA TYR A 156 -0.02 -2.05 2.33
C TYR A 156 1.46 -2.36 2.02
N PHE A 157 2.30 -1.35 1.78
CA PHE A 157 3.75 -1.53 1.58
C PHE A 157 4.52 -1.30 2.90
N LEU A 158 5.43 -0.32 2.96
CA LEU A 158 6.20 0.14 4.13
C LEU A 158 6.03 -0.69 5.42
N PHE A 159 5.15 -0.26 6.33
CA PHE A 159 5.04 -0.85 7.67
C PHE A 159 4.51 -2.29 7.68
N ALA A 160 3.66 -2.68 6.72
CA ALA A 160 3.20 -4.06 6.59
C ALA A 160 4.37 -5.01 6.32
N TYR A 161 5.35 -4.55 5.55
CA TYR A 161 6.58 -5.27 5.17
C TYR A 161 7.81 -4.90 6.01
N GLN A 162 7.66 -4.41 7.25
CA GLN A 162 8.82 -3.99 8.07
C GLN A 162 9.86 -5.09 8.31
N ASP A 163 9.47 -6.36 8.21
CA ASP A 163 10.39 -7.50 8.37
C ASP A 163 11.35 -7.64 7.16
N TYR A 164 11.00 -7.03 6.02
CA TYR A 164 11.76 -7.06 4.77
C TYR A 164 12.41 -5.71 4.42
N LEU A 165 11.85 -4.61 4.94
CA LEU A 165 12.28 -3.25 4.65
C LEU A 165 12.97 -2.65 5.88
N SER A 166 14.22 -2.18 5.74
CA SER A 166 14.98 -1.65 6.86
C SER A 166 14.44 -0.32 7.37
N TYR A 167 14.90 0.12 8.55
CA TYR A 167 14.56 1.45 9.06
C TYR A 167 15.01 2.55 8.11
N GLU A 168 16.23 2.43 7.58
CA GLU A 168 16.84 3.39 6.65
C GLU A 168 16.01 3.52 5.37
N PHE A 169 15.46 2.41 4.87
CA PHE A 169 14.55 2.43 3.73
C PHE A 169 13.27 3.22 4.04
N HIS A 170 12.65 2.98 5.20
CA HIS A 170 11.45 3.72 5.62
C HIS A 170 11.75 5.21 5.79
N HIS A 171 12.85 5.54 6.47
CA HIS A 171 13.28 6.91 6.72
C HIS A 171 13.48 7.68 5.40
N ALA A 172 14.27 7.13 4.49
CA ALA A 172 14.51 7.73 3.18
C ALA A 172 13.22 7.84 2.36
N SER A 173 12.36 6.83 2.41
CA SER A 173 11.08 6.82 1.69
C SER A 173 10.14 7.91 2.19
N ILE A 174 10.00 8.09 3.50
CA ILE A 174 9.13 9.13 4.07
C ILE A 174 9.65 10.52 3.73
N LEU A 175 10.97 10.75 3.81
CA LEU A 175 11.57 12.01 3.37
C LEU A 175 11.28 12.30 1.90
N GLU A 176 11.46 11.31 1.02
CA GLU A 176 11.23 11.47 -0.42
C GLU A 176 9.75 11.69 -0.75
N ILE A 177 8.85 10.96 -0.10
CA ILE A 177 7.41 11.16 -0.23
C ILE A 177 7.03 12.57 0.19
N MET A 178 7.50 13.03 1.35
CA MET A 178 7.20 14.37 1.82
C MET A 178 7.82 15.46 0.95
N ARG A 179 8.99 15.22 0.32
CA ARG A 179 9.60 16.15 -0.63
C ARG A 179 8.67 16.45 -1.81
N VAL A 180 8.02 15.45 -2.38
CA VAL A 180 7.12 15.62 -3.54
C VAL A 180 5.69 16.00 -3.15
N THR A 181 5.37 15.98 -1.87
CA THR A 181 4.02 16.24 -1.34
C THR A 181 3.92 17.67 -0.81
N ARG A 182 2.87 18.39 -1.20
CA ARG A 182 2.57 19.75 -0.74
C ARG A 182 1.75 19.74 0.55
N GLY A 183 0.73 18.91 0.59
CA GLY A 183 -0.18 18.79 1.73
C GLY A 183 0.31 17.72 2.69
N GLU A 184 -0.29 16.55 2.59
CA GLU A 184 -0.03 15.44 3.52
C GLU A 184 0.20 14.12 2.78
N ALA A 185 0.89 13.20 3.46
CA ALA A 185 1.01 11.82 3.03
C ALA A 185 0.27 10.92 4.01
N ARG A 186 -0.52 9.97 3.50
CA ARG A 186 -1.21 8.95 4.31
C ARG A 186 -0.62 7.58 3.98
N VAL A 187 -0.13 6.89 5.01
CA VAL A 187 0.43 5.54 4.90
C VAL A 187 -0.45 4.58 5.69
N TYR A 188 -0.91 3.52 5.04
CA TYR A 188 -1.75 2.51 5.67
C TYR A 188 -1.30 1.10 5.26
N PRO A 189 -1.30 0.12 6.18
CA PRO A 189 -1.53 0.26 7.61
C PRO A 189 -0.27 0.77 8.35
N THR A 190 -0.42 1.17 9.62
CA THR A 190 0.71 1.44 10.53
C THR A 190 1.16 0.20 11.31
N VAL A 191 0.52 -0.95 11.06
CA VAL A 191 0.82 -2.25 11.68
C VAL A 191 1.46 -3.21 10.68
N THR A 192 2.10 -4.27 11.20
CA THR A 192 2.60 -5.38 10.39
C THR A 192 1.51 -6.41 10.08
N PHE A 193 1.83 -7.42 9.26
CA PHE A 193 0.99 -8.61 9.11
C PHE A 193 0.75 -9.39 10.42
N GLU A 194 1.57 -9.19 11.46
CA GLU A 194 1.35 -9.73 12.81
C GLU A 194 0.33 -8.90 13.63
N ALA A 195 -0.32 -7.89 13.02
CA ALA A 195 -1.21 -6.92 13.65
C ALA A 195 -0.57 -6.22 14.86
N GLN A 196 0.75 -5.99 14.80
CA GLN A 196 1.50 -5.23 15.79
C GLN A 196 1.88 -3.86 15.22
N PRO A 197 1.79 -2.77 15.99
CA PRO A 197 2.33 -1.48 15.58
C PRO A 197 3.78 -1.60 15.10
N SER A 198 4.11 -0.95 13.99
CA SER A 198 5.47 -1.00 13.48
C SER A 198 6.45 -0.39 14.49
N LYS A 199 7.58 -1.08 14.70
CA LYS A 199 8.65 -0.61 15.58
C LYS A 199 9.33 0.65 15.03
N TYR A 200 9.14 0.96 13.75
CA TYR A 200 9.73 2.12 13.10
C TYR A 200 8.93 3.40 13.31
N LEU A 201 7.64 3.33 13.64
CA LEU A 201 6.83 4.53 13.92
C LEU A 201 7.41 5.43 15.02
N PRO A 202 7.73 4.93 16.23
CA PRO A 202 8.30 5.79 17.27
C PRO A 202 9.67 6.34 16.86
N LEU A 203 10.47 5.57 16.11
CA LEU A 203 11.78 6.01 15.63
C LEU A 203 11.63 7.18 14.65
N LEU A 204 10.76 7.05 13.65
CA LEU A 204 10.46 8.09 12.67
C LEU A 204 9.92 9.37 13.33
N ARG A 205 9.02 9.25 14.31
CA ARG A 205 8.48 10.40 15.06
C ARG A 205 9.54 11.15 15.86
N SER A 206 10.56 10.44 16.34
CA SER A 206 11.66 11.02 17.11
C SER A 206 12.85 11.44 16.25
N ASP A 207 12.81 11.18 14.94
CA ASP A 207 13.95 11.41 14.05
C ASP A 207 14.14 12.92 13.80
N PRO A 208 15.33 13.49 14.08
CA PRO A 208 15.57 14.92 13.89
C PRO A 208 15.37 15.40 12.45
N ALA A 209 15.55 14.53 11.44
CA ALA A 209 15.31 14.90 10.05
C ALA A 209 13.82 15.02 9.70
N LEU A 210 12.95 14.42 10.51
CA LEU A 210 11.49 14.39 10.33
C LEU A 210 10.75 15.32 11.30
N GLN A 211 11.46 16.03 12.19
CA GLN A 211 10.88 16.89 13.22
C GLN A 211 10.02 18.04 12.69
N ASN A 212 10.16 18.38 11.40
CA ASN A 212 9.38 19.43 10.74
C ASN A 212 8.03 18.91 10.21
N PHE A 213 7.73 17.62 10.36
CA PHE A 213 6.47 17.02 9.98
C PHE A 213 5.61 16.72 11.20
N ASP A 214 4.33 17.02 11.09
CA ASP A 214 3.34 16.60 12.08
C ASP A 214 2.93 15.15 11.80
N PHE A 215 3.05 14.29 12.82
CA PHE A 215 2.62 12.90 12.72
C PHE A 215 1.30 12.70 13.45
N ALA A 216 0.29 12.24 12.71
CA ALA A 216 -0.98 11.79 13.27
C ALA A 216 -1.17 10.29 12.98
N GLU A 217 -1.70 9.55 13.95
CA GLU A 217 -2.14 8.17 13.76
C GLU A 217 -3.63 8.09 14.04
N ILE A 218 -4.38 7.74 12.99
CA ILE A 218 -5.84 7.74 13.02
C ILE A 218 -6.29 6.29 12.91
N LYS A 219 -7.06 5.84 13.89
CA LYS A 219 -7.69 4.52 13.85
C LYS A 219 -8.83 4.54 12.86
N THR A 220 -8.83 3.61 11.91
CA THR A 220 -9.95 3.38 10.99
C THR A 220 -10.75 2.15 11.42
N ASP A 221 -11.96 2.02 10.87
CA ASP A 221 -12.81 0.85 11.07
C ASP A 221 -12.51 -0.29 10.08
N PHE A 222 -11.52 -0.07 9.21
CA PHE A 222 -10.99 -1.07 8.31
C PHE A 222 -10.11 -2.08 9.07
N GLU A 223 -9.62 -3.10 8.35
CA GLU A 223 -8.78 -4.20 8.86
C GLU A 223 -7.93 -3.84 10.08
#